data_AF-A0A849ACR6-F1
#
_entry.id   AF-A0A849ACR6-F1
#
_cell.length_a   1.000
_cell.length_b   1.000
_cell.length_c   1.000
_cell.angle_alpha   90.00
_cell.angle_beta   90.00
_cell.angle_gamma   90.00
#
_symmetry.space_group_name_H-M   'P 1'
#
loop_
_entity.id
_entity.type
_entity.pdbx_description
1 polymer ?
#
loop_
_entity_poly.entity_id
_entity_poly.type
_entity_poly.pdbx_seq_one_letter_code
_entity_poly.pdbx_strand_id
1 'polypeptide(L)'
;MHYKRAARGQPLTDTTPVAGSPSGHGLYGVLDDDGQTVLCHECGQRRRILGSHLGADHGMTAAEYKRKHGLPRGRGLLSRDAAEERSALSRALVGSVGWARLEARRDPTAASRAKTPDSYVKRGRQRAELAERAAQNGRAARLGRIACCPVCQATWCQLPETNPRITCSPACWHVWQSWGNKRQVNRARDARIYAQVVTLGRPTDQVAAQFGITRTRVRQIVRRLTG
;
A
#
# COMPACT_ATOMS: atom_id res chain seq x y z
N MET A 1 9.95 -9.51 14.55
CA MET A 1 8.65 -9.62 13.85
C MET A 1 8.87 -9.83 12.35
N HIS A 2 8.72 -11.05 11.80
CA HIS A 2 8.82 -11.22 10.32
C HIS A 2 7.50 -10.83 9.64
N TYR A 3 7.26 -9.52 9.54
CA TYR A 3 6.04 -8.94 8.99
C TYR A 3 5.67 -9.52 7.61
N LYS A 4 6.64 -10.00 6.80
CA LYS A 4 6.39 -10.61 5.48
C LYS A 4 5.85 -12.05 5.51
N ARG A 5 6.05 -12.82 6.59
CA ARG A 5 5.46 -14.16 6.77
C ARG A 5 4.04 -14.05 7.32
N ALA A 6 3.88 -13.20 8.34
CA ALA A 6 2.58 -12.74 8.80
C ALA A 6 1.77 -12.20 7.61
N ALA A 7 2.39 -11.41 6.72
CA ALA A 7 1.78 -10.87 5.50
C ALA A 7 1.36 -11.91 4.44
N ARG A 8 1.60 -13.21 4.66
CA ARG A 8 1.39 -14.30 3.67
C ARG A 8 0.60 -15.50 4.20
N GLY A 9 -0.12 -15.34 5.32
CA GLY A 9 -1.06 -16.35 5.80
C GLY A 9 -0.41 -17.61 6.38
N GLN A 10 0.89 -17.62 6.64
CA GLN A 10 1.51 -18.70 7.41
C GLN A 10 1.24 -18.44 8.90
N PRO A 11 0.62 -19.39 9.62
CA PRO A 11 0.37 -19.22 11.05
C PRO A 11 1.70 -19.01 11.77
N LEU A 12 1.77 -17.92 12.51
CA LEU A 12 2.83 -17.68 13.49
C LEU A 12 2.37 -18.43 14.74
N THR A 13 2.80 -19.68 14.90
CA THR A 13 2.70 -20.36 16.18
C THR A 13 3.66 -19.70 17.18
N ASP A 14 3.43 -19.82 18.48
CA ASP A 14 4.38 -19.36 19.52
C ASP A 14 5.79 -19.97 19.36
N THR A 15 5.89 -21.08 18.63
CA THR A 15 7.14 -21.77 18.28
C THR A 15 7.81 -21.26 17.01
N THR A 16 7.22 -20.29 16.29
CA THR A 16 7.81 -19.77 15.04
C THR A 16 8.91 -18.75 15.36
N PRO A 17 10.16 -18.95 14.88
CA PRO A 17 11.25 -18.03 15.14
C PRO A 17 10.93 -16.60 14.68
N VAL A 18 11.33 -15.62 15.49
CA VAL A 18 11.16 -14.21 15.17
C VAL A 18 12.14 -13.84 14.04
N ALA A 19 11.77 -12.92 13.15
CA ALA A 19 12.75 -12.35 12.21
C ALA A 19 13.98 -11.85 12.96
N GLY A 20 15.17 -12.26 12.52
CA GLY A 20 16.44 -11.92 13.17
C GLY A 20 16.85 -12.89 14.27
N SER A 21 16.02 -13.89 14.63
CA SER A 21 16.46 -15.00 15.47
C SER A 21 17.51 -15.85 14.73
N PRO A 22 18.44 -16.52 15.44
CA PRO A 22 19.39 -17.43 14.82
C PRO A 22 18.69 -18.53 13.99
N SER A 23 19.22 -18.82 12.80
CA SER A 23 18.70 -19.86 11.90
C SER A 23 19.86 -20.55 11.20
N GLY A 24 20.30 -21.69 11.74
CA GLY A 24 21.53 -22.34 11.29
C GLY A 24 22.71 -21.38 11.42
N HIS A 25 23.41 -21.14 10.32
CA HIS A 25 24.56 -20.23 10.25
C HIS A 25 24.19 -18.75 10.03
N GLY A 26 22.91 -18.42 9.83
CA GLY A 26 22.46 -17.06 9.57
C GLY A 26 21.28 -16.64 10.44
N LEU A 27 20.45 -15.74 9.91
CA LEU A 27 19.33 -15.14 10.64
C LEU A 27 18.00 -15.48 9.98
N TYR A 28 17.03 -15.90 10.78
CA TYR A 28 15.71 -16.25 10.30
C TYR A 28 15.02 -15.06 9.61
N GLY A 29 14.56 -15.28 8.39
CA GLY A 29 13.89 -14.28 7.56
C GLY A 29 14.82 -13.24 6.93
N VAL A 30 16.13 -13.36 7.12
CA VAL A 30 17.13 -12.44 6.56
C VAL A 30 18.10 -13.25 5.71
N LEU A 31 18.35 -12.80 4.48
CA LEU A 31 19.42 -13.36 3.66
C LEU A 31 20.62 -12.42 3.80
N ASP A 32 21.68 -12.91 4.46
CA ASP A 32 22.97 -12.21 4.50
C ASP A 32 23.57 -12.22 3.08
N ASP A 33 23.72 -11.02 2.53
CA ASP A 33 24.12 -10.70 1.17
C ASP A 33 25.09 -9.52 1.29
N ASP A 34 26.39 -9.78 1.06
CA ASP A 34 27.43 -8.75 1.10
C ASP A 34 27.57 -7.98 -0.22
N GLY A 35 26.71 -8.28 -1.20
CA GLY A 35 26.78 -7.74 -2.55
C GLY A 35 27.35 -8.75 -3.54
N GLN A 36 28.43 -9.43 -3.20
CA GLN A 36 29.13 -10.36 -4.08
C GLN A 36 28.69 -11.81 -3.86
N THR A 37 28.43 -12.17 -2.60
CA THR A 37 28.08 -13.51 -2.14
C THR A 37 26.97 -13.46 -1.09
N VAL A 38 26.27 -14.59 -0.98
CA VAL A 38 25.23 -14.81 0.02
C VAL A 38 25.61 -15.97 0.93
N LEU A 39 25.30 -15.84 2.21
CA LEU A 39 25.55 -16.89 3.21
C LEU A 39 24.52 -18.02 3.09
N CYS A 40 25.01 -19.27 3.01
CA CYS A 40 24.17 -20.45 3.17
C CYS A 40 23.86 -20.67 4.65
N HIS A 41 22.57 -20.77 5.00
CA HIS A 41 22.17 -21.00 6.39
C HIS A 41 22.42 -22.45 6.84
N GLU A 42 22.53 -23.41 5.93
CA GLU A 42 22.75 -24.83 6.25
C GLU A 42 24.23 -25.13 6.56
N CYS A 43 25.16 -24.58 5.78
CA CYS A 43 26.59 -24.91 5.89
C CYS A 43 27.53 -23.74 6.18
N GLY A 44 27.01 -22.51 6.23
CA GLY A 44 27.82 -21.31 6.50
C GLY A 44 28.73 -20.88 5.36
N GLN A 45 28.73 -21.58 4.22
CA GLN A 45 29.52 -21.18 3.06
C GLN A 45 28.91 -19.97 2.36
N ARG A 46 29.77 -19.06 1.89
CA ARG A 46 29.36 -17.93 1.07
C ARG A 46 29.40 -18.31 -0.41
N ARG A 47 28.29 -18.09 -1.12
CA ARG A 47 28.12 -18.48 -2.53
C ARG A 47 27.53 -17.34 -3.32
N ARG A 48 27.96 -17.18 -4.58
CA ARG A 48 27.39 -16.18 -5.49
C ARG A 48 25.95 -16.52 -5.90
N ILE A 49 25.70 -17.81 -6.15
CA ILE A 49 24.38 -18.36 -6.50
C ILE A 49 24.09 -19.48 -5.53
N LEU A 50 23.19 -19.24 -4.60
CA LEU A 50 22.86 -20.22 -3.57
C LEU A 50 21.93 -21.32 -4.10
N GLY A 51 21.07 -21.00 -5.07
CA GLY A 51 20.10 -21.97 -5.61
C GLY A 51 20.73 -23.26 -6.17
N SER A 52 21.87 -23.16 -6.87
CA SER A 52 22.60 -24.33 -7.39
C SER A 52 23.27 -25.13 -6.27
N HIS A 53 23.86 -24.43 -5.30
CA HIS A 53 24.50 -25.05 -4.13
C HIS A 53 23.50 -25.85 -3.28
N LEU A 54 22.27 -25.36 -3.09
CA LEU A 54 21.25 -26.09 -2.32
C LEU A 54 20.92 -27.46 -2.91
N GLY A 55 20.84 -27.55 -4.24
CA GLY A 55 20.58 -28.82 -4.92
C GLY A 55 21.77 -29.78 -4.84
N ALA A 56 22.98 -29.26 -5.07
CA ALA A 56 24.19 -30.07 -5.11
C ALA A 56 24.63 -30.58 -3.74
N ASP A 57 24.64 -29.71 -2.72
CA ASP A 57 25.30 -30.00 -1.44
C ASP A 57 24.28 -30.35 -0.34
N HIS A 58 23.00 -30.02 -0.53
CA HIS A 58 21.96 -30.22 0.47
C HIS A 58 20.75 -31.02 -0.01
N GLY A 59 20.66 -31.33 -1.32
CA GLY A 59 19.49 -32.04 -1.87
C GLY A 59 18.17 -31.29 -1.65
N MET A 60 18.22 -29.97 -1.43
CA MET A 60 17.06 -29.16 -1.07
C MET A 60 16.62 -28.28 -2.23
N THR A 61 15.31 -28.12 -2.38
CA THR A 61 14.76 -27.12 -3.31
C THR A 61 14.84 -25.72 -2.72
N ALA A 62 14.89 -24.71 -3.58
CA ALA A 62 14.83 -23.31 -3.16
C ALA A 62 13.55 -22.97 -2.37
N ALA A 63 12.44 -23.67 -2.63
CA ALA A 63 11.17 -23.45 -1.93
C ALA A 63 11.23 -23.98 -0.50
N GLU A 64 11.81 -25.18 -0.30
CA GLU A 64 12.04 -25.76 1.02
C GLU A 64 12.97 -24.90 1.85
N TYR A 65 14.11 -24.50 1.28
CA TYR A 65 15.08 -23.65 1.95
C TYR A 65 14.45 -22.33 2.41
N LYS A 66 13.71 -21.65 1.53
CA LYS A 66 13.02 -20.40 1.88
C LYS A 66 11.96 -20.61 2.97
N ARG A 67 11.24 -21.73 2.93
CA ARG A 67 10.25 -22.05 3.96
C ARG A 67 10.93 -22.28 5.31
N LYS A 68 12.00 -23.09 5.34
CA LYS A 68 12.76 -23.44 6.54
C LYS A 68 13.37 -22.21 7.23
N HIS A 69 14.04 -21.34 6.47
CA HIS A 69 14.69 -20.13 7.02
C HIS A 69 13.80 -18.89 7.03
N GLY A 70 12.50 -19.04 6.80
CA GLY A 70 11.56 -17.92 6.86
C GLY A 70 11.72 -16.87 5.76
N LEU A 71 12.51 -17.15 4.72
CA LEU A 71 12.77 -16.22 3.64
C LEU A 71 11.53 -16.01 2.75
N PRO A 72 11.34 -14.81 2.19
CA PRO A 72 10.26 -14.56 1.27
C PRO A 72 10.36 -15.44 -0.01
N ARG A 73 9.28 -16.14 -0.40
CA ARG A 73 9.18 -16.88 -1.68
C ARG A 73 9.75 -16.14 -2.90
N GLY A 74 9.42 -14.85 -3.07
CA GLY A 74 9.91 -14.00 -4.16
C GLY A 74 11.33 -13.43 -3.99
N ARG A 75 12.02 -13.65 -2.87
CA ARG A 75 13.41 -13.23 -2.70
C ARG A 75 14.31 -14.14 -3.55
N GLY A 76 15.15 -13.56 -4.40
CA GLY A 76 16.18 -14.30 -5.14
C GLY A 76 17.20 -14.91 -4.18
N LEU A 77 17.74 -16.08 -4.53
CA LEU A 77 18.84 -16.74 -3.82
C LEU A 77 20.16 -16.51 -4.57
N LEU A 78 20.36 -15.28 -5.02
CA LEU A 78 21.55 -14.80 -5.72
C LEU A 78 22.09 -13.62 -4.92
N SER A 79 23.40 -13.43 -4.94
CA SER A 79 23.99 -12.16 -4.51
C SER A 79 23.50 -11.01 -5.38
N ARG A 80 23.61 -9.79 -4.86
CA ARG A 80 23.19 -8.58 -5.57
C ARG A 80 23.86 -8.46 -6.93
N ASP A 81 25.18 -8.61 -6.98
CA ASP A 81 25.96 -8.50 -8.22
C ASP A 81 25.53 -9.55 -9.25
N ALA A 82 25.29 -10.79 -8.80
CA ALA A 82 24.80 -11.86 -9.68
C ALA A 82 23.37 -11.61 -10.17
N ALA A 83 22.52 -11.02 -9.34
CA ALA A 83 21.16 -10.63 -9.73
C ALA A 83 21.19 -9.49 -10.76
N GLU A 84 22.08 -8.53 -10.59
CA GLU A 84 22.29 -7.41 -11.53
C GLU A 84 22.84 -7.89 -12.87
N GLU A 85 23.87 -8.75 -12.87
CA GLU A 85 24.41 -9.37 -14.07
C GLU A 85 23.33 -10.17 -14.81
N ARG A 86 22.57 -11.02 -14.11
CA ARG A 86 21.47 -11.80 -14.70
C ARG A 86 20.41 -10.88 -15.32
N SER A 87 20.09 -9.77 -14.66
CA SER A 87 19.15 -8.75 -15.15
C SER A 87 19.69 -8.03 -16.39
N ALA A 88 20.97 -7.67 -16.40
CA ALA A 88 21.63 -7.09 -17.58
C ALA A 88 21.63 -8.04 -18.77
N LEU A 89 22.01 -9.30 -18.56
CA LEU A 89 21.95 -10.34 -19.60
C LEU A 89 20.52 -10.52 -20.12
N SER A 90 19.53 -10.58 -19.23
CA SER A 90 18.12 -10.71 -19.64
C SER A 90 17.65 -9.54 -20.50
N ARG A 91 18.10 -8.31 -20.20
CA ARG A 91 17.79 -7.12 -21.00
C ARG A 91 18.49 -7.15 -22.36
N ALA A 92 19.75 -7.56 -22.38
CA ALA A 92 20.53 -7.68 -23.62
C ALA A 92 20.00 -8.75 -24.58
N LEU A 93 19.28 -9.76 -24.07
CA LEU A 93 18.63 -10.76 -24.91
C LEU A 93 17.44 -10.21 -25.70
N VAL A 94 16.80 -9.12 -25.25
CA VAL A 94 15.65 -8.54 -25.95
C VAL A 94 16.05 -8.09 -27.35
N GLY A 95 15.32 -8.55 -28.37
CA GLY A 95 15.63 -8.28 -29.78
C GLY A 95 16.67 -9.20 -30.41
N SER A 96 17.27 -10.13 -29.65
CA SER A 96 18.13 -11.18 -30.21
C SER A 96 17.34 -12.21 -31.03
N VAL A 97 18.03 -13.01 -31.85
CA VAL A 97 17.42 -14.13 -32.60
C VAL A 97 16.74 -15.13 -31.66
N GLY A 98 17.32 -15.37 -30.47
CA GLY A 98 16.71 -16.22 -29.45
C GLY A 98 15.41 -15.64 -28.91
N TRP A 99 15.35 -14.31 -28.75
CA TRP A 99 14.14 -13.59 -28.33
C TRP A 99 13.05 -13.62 -29.40
N ALA A 100 13.41 -13.44 -30.68
CA ALA A 100 12.46 -13.56 -31.78
C ALA A 100 11.83 -14.97 -31.85
N ARG A 101 12.61 -16.03 -31.59
CA ARG A 101 12.09 -17.40 -31.48
C ARG A 101 11.15 -17.59 -30.30
N LEU A 102 11.45 -16.94 -29.17
CA LEU A 102 10.58 -16.94 -27.99
C LEU A 102 9.25 -16.24 -28.29
N GLU A 103 9.31 -15.07 -28.93
CA GLU A 103 8.12 -14.29 -29.33
C GLU A 103 7.26 -15.06 -30.34
N ALA A 104 7.88 -15.68 -31.35
CA ALA A 104 7.17 -16.49 -32.34
C ALA A 104 6.41 -17.68 -31.71
N ARG A 105 6.93 -18.25 -30.61
CA ARG A 105 6.28 -19.34 -29.86
C ARG A 105 5.31 -18.86 -28.79
N ARG A 106 5.29 -17.56 -28.47
CA ARG A 106 4.49 -17.02 -27.37
C ARG A 106 3.03 -16.89 -27.79
N ASP A 107 2.17 -17.79 -27.30
CA ASP A 107 0.72 -17.71 -27.48
C ASP A 107 0.02 -17.24 -26.17
N PRO A 108 -0.33 -15.96 -26.05
CA PRO A 108 -1.03 -15.43 -24.86
C PRO A 108 -2.47 -15.99 -24.73
N THR A 109 -3.09 -16.39 -25.84
CA THR A 109 -4.46 -16.92 -25.86
C THR A 109 -4.48 -18.34 -25.33
N ALA A 110 -3.60 -19.22 -25.81
CA ALA A 110 -3.42 -20.56 -25.26
C ALA A 110 -3.02 -20.52 -23.78
N ALA A 111 -2.10 -19.63 -23.40
CA ALA A 111 -1.73 -19.45 -21.99
C ALA A 111 -2.91 -19.00 -21.12
N SER A 112 -3.83 -18.20 -21.66
CA SER A 112 -5.05 -17.82 -20.93
C SER A 112 -6.05 -18.96 -20.83
N ARG A 113 -6.23 -19.75 -21.90
CA ARG A 113 -7.11 -20.94 -21.93
C ARG A 113 -6.62 -22.06 -21.00
N ALA A 114 -5.31 -22.21 -20.84
CA ALA A 114 -4.71 -23.18 -19.93
C ALA A 114 -4.91 -22.86 -18.44
N LYS A 115 -5.43 -21.67 -18.09
CA LYS A 115 -5.70 -21.31 -16.68
C LYS A 115 -6.87 -22.12 -16.15
N THR A 116 -6.58 -22.96 -15.17
CA THR A 116 -7.61 -23.69 -14.41
C THR A 116 -8.27 -22.80 -13.35
N PRO A 117 -9.47 -23.14 -12.85
CA PRO A 117 -10.08 -22.47 -11.70
C PRO A 117 -9.11 -22.32 -10.50
N ASP A 118 -8.25 -23.32 -10.24
CA ASP A 118 -7.21 -23.27 -9.19
C ASP A 118 -6.23 -22.10 -9.37
N SER A 119 -5.93 -21.71 -10.63
CA SER A 119 -5.10 -20.55 -10.96
C SER A 119 -5.72 -19.23 -10.50
N TYR A 120 -7.06 -19.14 -10.50
CA TYR A 120 -7.80 -18.00 -10.00
C TYR A 120 -7.99 -18.05 -8.48
N VAL A 121 -8.21 -19.24 -7.91
CA VAL A 121 -8.35 -19.45 -6.46
C VAL A 121 -7.07 -19.05 -5.73
N LYS A 122 -5.90 -19.46 -6.20
CA LYS A 122 -4.61 -19.06 -5.60
C LYS A 122 -4.41 -17.54 -5.58
N ARG A 123 -4.79 -16.86 -6.66
CA ARG A 123 -4.71 -15.39 -6.76
C ARG A 123 -5.77 -14.69 -5.90
N GLY A 124 -6.99 -15.23 -5.88
CA GLY A 124 -8.12 -14.71 -5.11
C GLY A 124 -7.89 -14.82 -3.60
N ARG A 125 -7.47 -16.00 -3.13
CA ARG A 125 -7.06 -16.23 -1.72
C ARG A 125 -5.95 -15.27 -1.31
N GLN A 126 -4.91 -15.13 -2.13
CA GLN A 126 -3.83 -14.18 -1.87
C GLN A 126 -4.32 -12.73 -1.77
N ARG A 127 -5.27 -12.28 -2.60
CA ARG A 127 -5.85 -10.93 -2.52
C ARG A 127 -6.75 -10.74 -1.30
N ALA A 128 -7.57 -11.73 -0.97
CA ALA A 128 -8.45 -11.69 0.21
C ALA A 128 -7.63 -11.62 1.50
N GLU A 129 -6.60 -12.47 1.63
CA GLU A 129 -5.68 -12.47 2.76
C GLU A 129 -4.91 -11.14 2.87
N LEU A 130 -4.53 -10.52 1.75
CA LEU A 130 -3.90 -9.21 1.75
C LEU A 130 -4.87 -8.10 2.19
N ALA A 131 -6.12 -8.15 1.76
CA ALA A 131 -7.15 -7.16 2.10
C ALA A 131 -7.56 -7.24 3.58
N GLU A 132 -7.82 -8.44 4.09
CA GLU A 132 -8.14 -8.67 5.50
C GLU A 132 -7.02 -8.19 6.42
N ARG A 133 -5.77 -8.43 6.00
CA ARG A 133 -4.60 -8.00 6.76
C ARG A 133 -4.30 -6.52 6.64
N ALA A 134 -4.59 -5.89 5.50
CA ALA A 134 -4.59 -4.43 5.40
C ALA A 134 -5.60 -3.81 6.37
N ALA A 135 -6.76 -4.46 6.55
CA ALA A 135 -7.73 -4.06 7.56
C ALA A 135 -7.22 -4.27 9.00
N GLN A 136 -6.57 -5.41 9.29
CA GLN A 136 -5.96 -5.67 10.61
C GLN A 136 -4.82 -4.71 10.93
N ASN A 137 -3.90 -4.46 9.99
CA ASN A 137 -2.82 -3.48 10.14
C ASN A 137 -3.39 -2.07 10.27
N GLY A 138 -4.43 -1.73 9.51
CA GLY A 138 -5.13 -0.45 9.65
C GLY A 138 -5.81 -0.30 11.01
N ARG A 139 -6.26 -1.40 11.64
CA ARG A 139 -6.79 -1.39 13.02
C ARG A 139 -5.66 -1.24 14.05
N ALA A 140 -4.57 -2.00 13.91
CA ALA A 140 -3.44 -2.00 14.84
C ALA A 140 -2.57 -0.72 14.76
N ALA A 141 -2.47 -0.11 13.57
CA ALA A 141 -1.71 1.13 13.35
C ALA A 141 -2.50 2.40 13.65
N ARG A 142 -3.79 2.30 14.03
CA ARG A 142 -4.53 3.43 14.62
C ARG A 142 -4.03 3.65 16.05
N LEU A 143 -2.82 4.18 16.18
CA LEU A 143 -2.44 4.89 17.39
C LEU A 143 -3.50 5.99 17.59
N GLY A 144 -4.13 6.02 18.76
CA GLY A 144 -5.13 7.05 19.08
C GLY A 144 -4.52 8.42 18.80
N ARG A 145 -5.05 9.14 17.80
CA ARG A 145 -4.53 10.46 17.45
C ARG A 145 -4.85 11.38 18.64
N ILE A 146 -3.81 11.83 19.34
CA ILE A 146 -3.95 12.90 20.33
C ILE A 146 -4.28 14.16 19.52
N ALA A 147 -5.49 14.66 19.72
CA ALA A 147 -5.94 15.92 19.14
C ALA A 147 -5.71 17.03 20.16
N CYS A 148 -5.28 18.20 19.67
CA CYS A 148 -5.15 19.41 20.48
C CYS A 148 -6.24 20.40 20.05
N CYS A 149 -6.92 21.03 21.02
CA CYS A 149 -7.94 22.01 20.71
C CYS A 149 -7.26 23.25 20.15
N PRO A 150 -7.64 23.75 18.95
CA PRO A 150 -7.07 24.99 18.44
C PRO A 150 -7.42 26.20 19.32
N VAL A 151 -8.50 26.14 20.12
CA VAL A 151 -8.98 27.26 20.93
C VAL A 151 -8.33 27.33 22.31
N CYS A 152 -8.38 26.23 23.06
CA CYS A 152 -7.90 26.20 24.45
C CYS A 152 -6.73 25.25 24.68
N GLN A 153 -6.20 24.62 23.61
CA GLN A 153 -5.06 23.70 23.66
C GLN A 153 -5.25 22.42 24.48
N ALA A 154 -6.44 22.18 25.04
CA ALA A 154 -6.76 20.90 25.68
C ALA A 154 -6.46 19.73 24.75
N THR A 155 -5.82 18.69 25.29
CA THR A 155 -5.49 17.46 24.55
C THR A 155 -6.50 16.37 24.86
N TRP A 156 -6.90 15.60 23.85
CA TRP A 156 -7.72 14.40 24.06
C TRP A 156 -7.40 13.31 23.04
N CYS A 157 -7.68 12.07 23.42
CA CYS A 157 -7.59 10.94 22.51
C CYS A 157 -8.87 10.85 21.66
N GLN A 158 -8.75 10.87 20.33
CA GLN A 158 -9.88 10.56 19.46
C GLN A 158 -10.06 9.04 19.43
N LEU A 159 -11.05 8.55 20.18
CA LEU A 159 -11.39 7.12 20.16
C LEU A 159 -11.83 6.72 18.73
N PRO A 160 -11.40 5.56 18.22
CA PRO A 160 -11.63 5.13 16.84
C PRO A 160 -13.09 5.06 16.38
N GLU A 161 -14.04 5.01 17.32
CA GLU A 161 -15.48 4.85 17.08
C GLU A 161 -16.26 6.17 17.16
N THR A 162 -15.57 7.28 17.44
CA THR A 162 -16.21 8.59 17.58
C THR A 162 -15.94 9.47 16.37
N ASN A 163 -16.93 10.30 15.98
CA ASN A 163 -16.72 11.31 14.94
C ASN A 163 -15.57 12.24 15.36
N PRO A 164 -14.53 12.43 14.52
CA PRO A 164 -13.36 13.22 14.90
C PRO A 164 -13.77 14.67 15.15
N ARG A 165 -13.70 15.11 16.42
CA ARG A 165 -13.97 16.50 16.81
C ARG A 165 -12.71 17.33 16.62
N ILE A 166 -12.87 18.56 16.14
CA ILE A 166 -11.75 19.52 15.98
C ILE A 166 -11.52 20.28 17.30
N THR A 167 -12.55 20.44 18.13
CA THR A 167 -12.51 21.17 19.41
C THR A 167 -12.95 20.28 20.57
N CYS A 168 -12.48 20.59 21.78
CA CYS A 168 -12.75 19.80 22.99
C CYS A 168 -14.18 19.94 23.50
N SER A 169 -14.87 21.05 23.21
CA SER A 169 -16.21 21.37 23.73
C SER A 169 -17.07 22.15 22.73
N PRO A 170 -18.41 22.20 22.93
CA PRO A 170 -19.30 23.08 22.16
C PRO A 170 -18.93 24.56 22.26
N ALA A 171 -18.47 25.02 23.43
CA ALA A 171 -18.01 26.39 23.62
C ALA A 171 -16.78 26.70 22.75
N CYS A 172 -15.77 25.84 22.78
CA CYS A 172 -14.61 25.97 21.90
C CYS A 172 -14.98 25.83 20.41
N TRP A 173 -16.02 25.06 20.08
CA TRP A 173 -16.52 24.96 18.72
C TRP A 173 -17.13 26.29 18.22
N HIS A 174 -17.86 27.01 19.07
CA HIS A 174 -18.38 28.34 18.73
C HIS A 174 -17.26 29.38 18.53
N VAL A 175 -16.25 29.37 19.40
CA VAL A 175 -15.08 30.27 19.29
C VAL A 175 -14.24 29.93 18.04
N TRP A 176 -13.97 28.66 17.79
CA TRP A 176 -13.26 28.24 16.58
C TRP A 176 -14.02 28.62 15.31
N GLN A 177 -15.35 28.52 15.33
CA GLN A 177 -16.18 29.00 14.23
C GLN A 177 -16.14 30.51 14.02
N SER A 178 -15.99 31.30 15.10
CA SER A 178 -15.84 32.75 14.97
C SER A 178 -14.48 33.13 14.41
N TRP A 179 -13.42 32.37 14.71
CA TRP A 179 -12.10 32.49 14.05
C TRP A 179 -12.13 32.09 12.58
N GLY A 180 -13.12 31.28 12.19
CA GLY A 180 -13.43 30.89 10.82
C GLY A 180 -13.91 32.06 9.96
N ASN A 181 -12.97 32.95 9.63
CA ASN A 181 -13.13 34.08 8.70
C ASN A 181 -13.69 33.67 7.32
N LYS A 182 -13.74 32.37 6.99
CA LYS A 182 -14.35 31.82 5.76
C LYS A 182 -15.86 32.09 5.61
N ARG A 183 -16.62 32.37 6.67
CA ARG A 183 -18.04 32.76 6.54
C ARG A 183 -18.19 34.20 5.99
N GLN A 184 -17.28 35.12 6.33
CA GLN A 184 -17.29 36.49 5.80
C GLN A 184 -16.82 36.52 4.33
N VAL A 185 -15.72 35.84 3.98
CA VAL A 185 -15.19 35.83 2.60
C VAL A 185 -16.21 35.27 1.58
N ASN A 186 -17.06 34.33 2.03
CA ASN A 186 -18.09 33.74 1.16
C ASN A 186 -19.38 34.59 1.09
N ARG A 187 -19.68 35.50 2.02
CA ARG A 187 -20.93 36.30 1.97
C ARG A 187 -20.99 37.21 0.76
N ALA A 188 -19.92 37.95 0.48
CA ALA A 188 -19.86 38.84 -0.67
C ALA A 188 -19.93 38.07 -2.00
N ARG A 189 -19.22 36.93 -2.09
CA ARG A 189 -19.28 36.05 -3.28
C ARG A 189 -20.67 35.45 -3.45
N ASP A 190 -21.26 34.93 -2.38
CA ASP A 190 -22.56 34.26 -2.40
C ASP A 190 -23.69 35.26 -2.71
N ALA A 191 -23.58 36.52 -2.27
CA ALA A 191 -24.47 37.62 -2.67
C ALA A 191 -24.35 37.96 -4.17
N ARG A 192 -23.13 37.98 -4.72
CA ARG A 192 -22.90 38.15 -6.17
C ARG A 192 -23.49 37.00 -6.99
N ILE A 193 -23.33 35.77 -6.51
CA ILE A 193 -23.93 34.58 -7.12
C ILE A 193 -25.46 34.67 -7.10
N TYR A 194 -26.05 35.06 -5.96
CA TYR A 194 -27.49 35.25 -5.82
C TYR A 194 -28.02 36.31 -6.79
N ALA A 195 -27.40 37.48 -6.83
CA ALA A 195 -27.81 38.56 -7.73
C ALA A 195 -27.76 38.14 -9.21
N GLN A 196 -26.73 37.38 -9.61
CA GLN A 196 -26.64 36.91 -10.99
C GLN A 196 -27.74 35.91 -11.37
N VAL A 197 -28.13 35.02 -10.46
CA VAL A 197 -29.14 33.99 -10.75
C VAL A 197 -30.56 34.53 -10.57
N VAL A 198 -30.84 35.25 -9.48
CA VAL A 198 -32.20 35.67 -9.11
C VAL A 198 -32.54 37.05 -9.69
N THR A 199 -31.62 38.01 -9.61
CA THR A 199 -31.88 39.38 -10.10
C THR A 199 -31.64 39.52 -11.60
N LEU A 200 -30.57 38.91 -12.11
CA LEU A 200 -30.19 39.00 -13.53
C LEU A 200 -30.65 37.80 -14.37
N GLY A 201 -31.31 36.80 -13.77
CA GLY A 201 -31.88 35.65 -14.49
C GLY A 201 -30.87 34.74 -15.20
N ARG A 202 -29.58 34.79 -14.83
CA ARG A 202 -28.55 34.01 -15.52
C ARG A 202 -28.67 32.52 -15.22
N PRO A 203 -28.41 31.64 -16.20
CA PRO A 203 -28.54 30.21 -16.01
C PRO A 203 -27.45 29.68 -15.06
N THR A 204 -27.86 28.77 -14.17
CA THR A 204 -27.04 28.32 -13.03
C THR A 204 -25.73 27.63 -13.40
N ASP A 205 -25.65 27.03 -14.58
CA ASP A 205 -24.45 26.40 -15.15
C ASP A 205 -23.39 27.44 -15.55
N GLN A 206 -23.80 28.55 -16.16
CA GLN A 206 -22.91 29.64 -16.54
C GLN A 206 -22.33 30.32 -15.30
N VAL A 207 -23.16 30.56 -14.28
CA VAL A 207 -22.70 31.13 -13.00
C VAL A 207 -21.80 30.15 -12.24
N ALA A 208 -22.11 28.85 -12.27
CA ALA A 208 -21.27 27.82 -11.66
C ALA A 208 -19.86 27.80 -12.29
N ALA A 209 -19.76 27.83 -13.62
CA ALA A 209 -18.49 27.89 -14.33
C ALA A 209 -17.70 29.17 -14.00
N GLN A 210 -18.35 30.33 -13.98
CA GLN A 210 -17.70 31.62 -13.69
C GLN A 210 -17.05 31.67 -12.31
N PHE A 211 -17.68 31.09 -11.29
CA PHE A 211 -17.19 31.11 -9.92
C PHE A 211 -16.38 29.86 -9.53
N GLY A 212 -16.17 28.93 -10.47
CA GLY A 212 -15.42 27.69 -10.22
C GLY A 212 -16.10 26.77 -9.18
N ILE A 213 -17.43 26.74 -9.16
CA ILE A 213 -18.22 25.94 -8.22
C ILE A 213 -19.23 25.05 -8.94
N THR A 214 -19.82 24.09 -8.24
CA THR A 214 -20.80 23.17 -8.84
C THR A 214 -22.20 23.81 -8.94
N ARG A 215 -23.01 23.35 -9.90
CA ARG A 215 -24.43 23.76 -10.03
C ARG A 215 -25.23 23.52 -8.75
N THR A 216 -24.96 22.40 -8.09
CA THR A 216 -25.57 22.06 -6.78
C THR A 216 -25.21 23.10 -5.73
N ARG A 217 -23.97 23.58 -5.71
CA ARG A 217 -23.53 24.62 -4.77
C ARG A 217 -24.22 25.96 -5.03
N VAL A 218 -24.42 26.35 -6.29
CA VAL A 218 -25.18 27.56 -6.66
C VAL A 218 -26.63 27.47 -6.16
N ARG A 219 -27.31 26.35 -6.40
CA ARG A 219 -28.69 26.12 -5.92
C ARG A 219 -28.80 26.18 -4.39
N GLN A 220 -27.83 25.62 -3.67
CA GLN A 220 -27.76 25.70 -2.21
C GLN A 220 -27.59 27.16 -1.73
N ILE A 221 -26.77 27.95 -2.42
CA ILE A 221 -26.57 29.37 -2.09
C ILE A 221 -27.87 30.16 -2.29
N VAL A 222 -28.56 29.97 -3.42
CA VAL A 222 -29.83 30.64 -3.72
C VAL A 222 -30.88 30.26 -2.68
N ARG A 223 -31.08 28.96 -2.43
CA ARG A 223 -32.07 28.46 -1.46
C ARG A 223 -31.86 29.00 -0.04
N ARG A 224 -30.60 29.20 0.37
CA ARG A 224 -30.23 29.74 1.69
C ARG A 224 -30.41 31.26 1.81
N LEU A 225 -30.61 31.98 0.70
CA LEU A 225 -30.76 33.44 0.69
C LEU A 225 -32.19 33.87 0.32
N THR A 226 -32.98 32.98 -0.30
CA THR A 226 -34.42 33.16 -0.53
C THR A 226 -35.29 32.78 0.67
N GLY A 227 -34.73 32.08 1.67
CA GLY A 227 -35.41 31.68 2.90
C GLY A 227 -34.43 31.60 4.05
#